data_AF-A0ABC9EZ33-F1
#
_entry.id   AF-A0ABC9EZ33-F1
#
_cell.length_a   1.000
_cell.length_b   1.000
_cell.length_c   1.000
_cell.angle_alpha   90.00
_cell.angle_beta   90.00
_cell.angle_gamma   90.00
#
_symmetry.space_group_name_H-M   'P 1'
#
loop_
_entity.id
_entity.type
_entity.pdbx_description
1 polymer ?
#
loop_
_entity_poly.entity_id
_entity_poly.type
_entity_poly.pdbx_seq_one_letter_code
_entity_poly.pdbx_strand_id
1 'polypeptide(L)'
;MSFIPHDSPLRGCAAAFPQPVTANDSSAARSLVQAVSQHNGVVIYRSSNREEHDLTHHVFRWNTIDYRHVFENGFQARPQGDTPNGTYYDLDHYVHQAGSPLDQTRPVNHVFISTTLNSGWRPTPSTTILPQGAELEVYRYEIYAPGGIWVRQTLGNRYRYPAQDEVAFVRGIAPQYIRSAQLFIVTRGRDNPRTNEAYLFMQNEYVLVNYAPGGRGDRIVHGPLLICDGFPSLSGTAFGEYGIDCAFNSKFGNEAFIFSGNLCAHIDYAPGTKKVTILNGPMTITTMFPFFNGTVFADSIDAAFTSTVLHKAYLFKDDSYALINYNSKTCEAIRKIRDGFNGLRDTMFESGIEAAFASHRTDEAYIFKGDKYALINFAPGSTKDHIIGGVKPITPNWPSLRGILPRKNRGLDDHDHHNQAQAHPAHDEL
;
A
#
# COMPACT_ATOMS: atom_id res chain seq x y z
N MET A 1 2.80 47.14 -16.70
CA MET A 1 2.78 45.88 -15.92
C MET A 1 3.44 44.82 -16.78
N SER A 2 4.51 44.18 -16.31
CA SER A 2 5.22 43.18 -17.13
C SER A 2 4.61 41.81 -16.86
N PHE A 3 3.99 41.23 -17.88
CA PHE A 3 3.49 39.86 -17.90
C PHE A 3 4.54 39.01 -18.62
N ILE A 4 5.00 37.92 -17.99
CA ILE A 4 5.91 36.98 -18.67
C ILE A 4 5.09 36.27 -19.76
N PRO A 5 5.46 36.36 -21.05
CA PRO A 5 4.73 35.71 -22.13
C PRO A 5 4.53 34.20 -21.87
N HIS A 6 3.39 33.66 -22.30
CA HIS A 6 3.02 32.26 -22.10
C HIS A 6 4.03 31.26 -22.68
N ASP A 7 4.71 31.64 -23.76
CA ASP A 7 5.72 30.84 -24.45
C ASP A 7 7.15 31.11 -23.94
N SER A 8 7.32 32.00 -22.96
CA SER A 8 8.64 32.34 -22.45
C SER A 8 9.21 31.23 -21.55
N PRO A 9 10.45 30.76 -21.79
CA PRO A 9 11.13 29.84 -20.87
C PRO A 9 11.29 30.39 -19.45
N LEU A 10 11.24 31.73 -19.29
CA LEU A 10 11.27 32.40 -17.99
C LEU A 10 10.13 31.96 -17.07
N ARG A 11 8.99 31.54 -17.66
CA ARG A 11 7.83 31.03 -16.92
C ARG A 11 8.18 29.80 -16.09
N GLY A 12 9.14 28.99 -16.55
CA GLY A 12 9.66 27.82 -15.85
C GLY A 12 10.27 28.11 -14.47
N CYS A 13 10.76 29.33 -14.24
CA CYS A 13 11.36 29.77 -12.97
C CYS A 13 10.65 31.00 -12.36
N ALA A 14 9.47 31.35 -12.86
CA ALA A 14 8.74 32.55 -12.47
C ALA A 14 7.97 32.39 -11.15
N ALA A 15 7.64 31.16 -10.75
CA ALA A 15 6.83 30.89 -9.57
C ALA A 15 7.41 31.49 -8.27
N ALA A 16 8.73 31.69 -8.19
CA ALA A 16 9.40 32.27 -7.03
C ALA A 16 9.17 33.78 -6.87
N PHE A 17 8.62 34.46 -7.88
CA PHE A 17 8.49 35.92 -7.92
C PHE A 17 7.03 36.35 -7.80
N PRO A 18 6.71 37.27 -6.88
CA PRO A 18 5.38 37.86 -6.79
C PRO A 18 4.97 38.57 -8.08
N GLN A 19 3.67 38.61 -8.36
CA GLN A 19 3.12 39.33 -9.51
C GLN A 19 2.68 40.72 -9.03
N PRO A 20 2.86 41.77 -9.86
CA PRO A 20 3.45 41.74 -11.21
C PRO A 20 4.97 41.57 -11.18
N VAL A 21 5.52 40.75 -12.09
CA VAL A 21 6.99 40.56 -12.21
C VAL A 21 7.66 41.87 -12.63
N THR A 22 8.71 42.29 -11.90
CA THR A 22 9.52 43.46 -12.26
C THR A 22 10.61 43.13 -13.28
N ALA A 23 11.29 44.15 -13.81
CA ALA A 23 12.46 43.94 -14.68
C ALA A 23 13.60 43.20 -13.95
N ASN A 24 13.78 43.46 -12.66
CA ASN A 24 14.78 42.78 -11.82
C ASN A 24 14.40 41.31 -11.60
N ASP A 25 13.13 41.03 -11.32
CA ASP A 25 12.64 39.66 -11.17
C ASP A 25 12.79 38.87 -12.48
N SER A 26 12.48 39.50 -13.62
CA SER A 26 12.68 38.91 -14.94
C SER A 26 14.14 38.58 -15.22
N SER A 27 15.06 39.46 -14.79
CA SER A 27 16.50 39.22 -14.89
C SER A 27 16.94 38.05 -14.00
N ALA A 28 16.47 38.00 -12.75
CA ALA A 28 16.77 36.92 -11.83
C ALA A 28 16.20 35.57 -12.29
N ALA A 29 14.97 35.54 -12.82
CA ALA A 29 14.37 34.35 -13.42
C ALA A 29 15.19 33.86 -14.61
N ARG A 30 15.69 34.77 -15.46
CA ARG A 30 16.56 34.43 -16.58
C ARG A 30 17.87 33.78 -16.14
N SER A 31 18.51 34.31 -15.11
CA SER A 31 19.71 33.72 -14.53
C SER A 31 19.47 32.31 -14.00
N LEU A 32 18.31 32.07 -13.35
CA LEU A 32 17.93 30.73 -12.88
C LEU A 32 17.73 29.75 -14.03
N VAL A 33 17.02 30.15 -15.09
CA VAL A 33 16.83 29.31 -16.28
C VAL A 33 18.18 28.93 -16.90
N GLN A 34 19.12 29.87 -17.00
CA GLN A 34 20.46 29.62 -17.52
C GLN A 34 21.26 28.65 -16.64
N ALA A 35 21.29 28.87 -15.32
CA ALA A 35 22.01 28.00 -14.39
C ALA A 35 21.46 26.57 -14.40
N VAL A 36 20.14 26.41 -14.37
CA VAL A 36 19.51 25.08 -14.45
C VAL A 36 19.80 24.42 -15.80
N SER A 37 19.71 25.15 -16.92
CA SER A 37 19.96 24.57 -18.25
C SER A 37 21.43 24.14 -18.43
N GLN A 38 22.39 24.89 -17.88
CA GLN A 38 23.81 24.56 -17.94
C GLN A 38 24.14 23.21 -17.28
N HIS A 39 23.41 22.82 -16.24
CA HIS A 39 23.67 21.60 -15.47
C HIS A 39 22.77 20.42 -15.82
N ASN A 40 21.68 20.63 -16.57
CA ASN A 40 20.71 19.59 -16.90
C ASN A 40 20.53 19.33 -18.41
N GLY A 41 21.12 20.17 -19.27
CA GLY A 41 20.89 20.12 -20.71
C GLY A 41 19.50 20.63 -21.08
N VAL A 42 18.75 19.87 -21.87
CA VAL A 42 17.39 20.26 -22.30
C VAL A 42 16.41 20.05 -21.15
N VAL A 43 15.86 21.15 -20.64
CA VAL A 43 14.86 21.15 -19.56
C VAL A 43 13.47 21.38 -20.14
N ILE A 44 12.53 20.50 -19.81
CA ILE A 44 11.14 20.61 -20.23
C ILE A 44 10.33 21.21 -19.08
N TYR A 45 9.88 22.45 -19.27
CA TYR A 45 8.97 23.11 -18.34
C TYR A 45 7.51 22.77 -18.68
N ARG A 46 6.62 22.84 -17.68
CA ARG A 46 5.18 22.86 -17.94
C ARG A 46 4.86 24.09 -18.78
N SER A 47 4.42 23.86 -20.02
CA SER A 47 4.02 24.93 -20.92
C SER A 47 2.61 25.40 -20.62
N SER A 48 2.37 26.71 -20.68
CA SER A 48 1.10 27.19 -21.21
C SER A 48 1.18 27.18 -22.72
N ASN A 49 0.58 26.17 -23.34
CA ASN A 49 -0.03 26.40 -24.65
C ASN A 49 -1.17 27.44 -24.49
N ARG A 50 -1.90 27.75 -25.56
CA ARG A 50 -2.98 28.76 -25.57
C ARG A 50 -4.09 28.57 -24.52
N GLU A 51 -4.08 27.47 -23.76
CA GLU A 51 -5.09 27.09 -22.75
C GLU A 51 -4.61 27.22 -21.30
N GLU A 52 -3.43 27.79 -21.04
CA GLU A 52 -2.90 28.03 -19.67
C GLU A 52 -2.90 26.79 -18.74
N HIS A 53 -2.59 25.60 -19.28
CA HIS A 53 -2.59 24.35 -18.49
C HIS A 53 -1.72 24.36 -17.23
N ASP A 54 -0.67 25.18 -17.20
CA ASP A 54 0.18 25.34 -16.02
C ASP A 54 -0.53 26.09 -14.87
N LEU A 55 -1.43 27.01 -15.18
CA LEU A 55 -2.23 27.75 -14.21
C LEU A 55 -3.58 27.11 -13.91
N THR A 56 -4.12 26.26 -14.79
CA THR A 56 -5.40 25.57 -14.56
C THR A 56 -5.25 24.22 -13.85
N HIS A 57 -4.09 23.57 -13.94
CA HIS A 57 -3.81 22.32 -13.23
C HIS A 57 -3.01 22.59 -11.96
N HIS A 58 -3.65 22.45 -10.80
CA HIS A 58 -2.95 22.54 -9.54
C HIS A 58 -1.91 21.45 -9.37
N VAL A 59 -0.96 21.70 -8.48
CA VAL A 59 -0.05 20.70 -7.93
C VAL A 59 -0.19 20.67 -6.43
N PHE A 60 0.19 19.53 -5.85
CA PHE A 60 0.17 19.34 -4.42
C PHE A 60 1.59 19.31 -3.85
N ARG A 61 1.77 19.90 -2.68
CA ARG A 61 2.99 19.75 -1.90
C ARG A 61 2.67 19.25 -0.50
N TRP A 62 3.39 18.23 -0.07
CA TRP A 62 3.35 17.75 1.30
C TRP A 62 4.51 18.36 2.08
N ASN A 63 4.24 18.97 3.23
CA ASN A 63 5.27 19.61 4.05
C ASN A 63 4.86 19.67 5.53
N THR A 64 5.84 19.71 6.43
CA THR A 64 5.67 19.83 7.88
C THR A 64 5.77 21.28 8.38
N ILE A 65 6.08 22.24 7.50
CA ILE A 65 6.07 23.68 7.82
C ILE A 65 4.62 24.12 8.13
N ASP A 66 4.42 24.96 9.14
CA ASP A 66 3.10 25.50 9.51
C ASP A 66 2.46 26.29 8.37
N TYR A 67 1.15 26.11 8.18
CA TYR A 67 0.40 26.77 7.10
C TYR A 67 0.43 28.29 7.16
N ARG A 68 0.52 28.91 8.35
CA ARG A 68 0.58 30.37 8.48
C ARG A 68 1.85 30.92 7.85
N HIS A 69 2.98 30.26 8.13
CA HIS A 69 4.27 30.63 7.55
C HIS A 69 4.24 30.50 6.02
N VAL A 70 3.67 29.40 5.51
CA VAL A 70 3.59 29.15 4.06
C VAL A 70 2.68 30.17 3.36
N PHE A 71 1.54 30.54 3.95
CA PHE A 71 0.66 31.54 3.36
C PHE A 71 1.23 32.96 3.40
N GLU A 72 2.10 33.27 4.36
CA GLU A 72 2.77 34.57 4.43
C GLU A 72 3.99 34.65 3.51
N ASN A 73 4.80 33.59 3.45
CA ASN A 73 6.14 33.64 2.86
C ASN A 73 6.32 32.77 1.61
N GLY A 74 5.35 31.91 1.31
CA GLY A 74 5.44 30.92 0.23
C GLY A 74 6.39 29.77 0.58
N PHE A 75 6.86 29.06 -0.46
CA PHE A 75 7.92 28.07 -0.33
C PHE A 75 9.23 28.64 -0.86
N GLN A 76 10.32 28.43 -0.12
CA GLN A 76 11.66 28.84 -0.53
C GLN A 76 12.61 27.64 -0.49
N ALA A 77 13.39 27.48 -1.56
CA ALA A 77 14.48 26.53 -1.59
C ALA A 77 15.57 26.98 -0.60
N ARG A 78 16.37 26.01 -0.12
CA ARG A 78 17.46 26.33 0.79
C ARG A 78 18.50 27.19 0.08
N PRO A 79 19.12 28.15 0.79
CA PRO A 79 20.28 28.86 0.28
C PRO A 79 21.37 27.86 -0.14
N GLN A 80 22.09 28.18 -1.21
CA GLN A 80 23.12 27.31 -1.76
C GLN A 80 24.19 26.89 -0.73
N GLY A 81 24.64 27.83 0.10
CA GLY A 81 25.73 27.60 1.04
C GLY A 81 26.97 27.09 0.31
N ASP A 82 27.61 26.06 0.86
CA ASP A 82 28.81 25.44 0.29
C ASP A 82 28.52 24.41 -0.82
N THR A 83 27.26 24.24 -1.22
CA THR A 83 26.90 23.25 -2.25
C THR A 83 27.41 23.72 -3.63
N PRO A 84 28.24 22.92 -4.33
CA PRO A 84 28.73 23.28 -5.66
C PRO A 84 27.59 23.50 -6.66
N ASN A 85 27.76 24.41 -7.63
CA ASN A 85 26.76 24.68 -8.67
C ASN A 85 26.28 23.40 -9.38
N GLY A 86 27.23 22.52 -9.73
CA GLY A 86 26.95 21.24 -10.39
C GLY A 86 26.12 20.26 -9.57
N THR A 87 25.90 20.53 -8.28
CA THR A 87 24.99 19.76 -7.42
C THR A 87 23.75 20.57 -7.08
N TYR A 88 23.89 21.86 -6.76
CA TYR A 88 22.78 22.73 -6.36
C TYR A 88 21.72 22.89 -7.46
N TYR A 89 22.16 22.93 -8.72
CA TYR A 89 21.31 23.06 -9.90
C TYR A 89 21.03 21.74 -10.61
N ASP A 90 21.52 20.59 -10.13
CA ASP A 90 21.32 19.28 -10.79
C ASP A 90 19.99 18.62 -10.35
N LEU A 91 19.08 18.48 -11.31
CA LEU A 91 17.75 17.92 -11.09
C LEU A 91 17.79 16.40 -10.89
N ASP A 92 18.70 15.69 -11.56
CA ASP A 92 18.83 14.23 -11.40
C ASP A 92 19.35 13.90 -10.00
N HIS A 93 20.39 14.63 -9.57
CA HIS A 93 20.88 14.55 -8.21
C HIS A 93 19.80 14.93 -7.20
N TYR A 94 19.01 15.98 -7.44
CA TYR A 94 17.91 16.34 -6.55
C TYR A 94 16.91 15.19 -6.39
N VAL A 95 16.41 14.65 -7.51
CA VAL A 95 15.38 13.61 -7.50
C VAL A 95 15.86 12.32 -6.84
N HIS A 96 17.12 11.93 -7.06
CA HIS A 96 17.63 10.64 -6.60
C HIS A 96 18.43 10.70 -5.29
N GLN A 97 18.90 11.88 -4.86
CA GLN A 97 19.83 12.02 -3.72
C GLN A 97 19.42 13.09 -2.69
N ALA A 98 18.38 13.89 -2.91
CA ALA A 98 17.98 14.91 -1.93
C ALA A 98 17.33 14.35 -0.66
N GLY A 99 17.16 13.03 -0.56
CA GLY A 99 16.61 12.36 0.61
C GLY A 99 15.11 12.11 0.54
N SER A 100 14.56 11.61 1.66
CA SER A 100 13.17 11.15 1.70
C SER A 100 12.16 12.32 1.65
N PRO A 101 10.92 12.07 1.20
CA PRO A 101 9.82 13.03 1.38
C PRO A 101 9.67 13.42 2.86
N LEU A 102 9.32 14.69 3.12
CA LEU A 102 9.15 15.29 4.46
C LEU A 102 10.43 15.39 5.30
N ASP A 103 11.57 14.91 4.81
CA ASP A 103 12.85 15.04 5.48
C ASP A 103 13.35 16.49 5.39
N GLN A 104 13.39 17.17 6.54
CA GLN A 104 13.96 18.50 6.71
C GLN A 104 15.46 18.45 7.07
N THR A 105 16.08 17.29 7.13
CA THR A 105 17.51 17.10 7.40
C THR A 105 18.22 16.60 6.15
N ARG A 106 18.13 17.38 5.06
CA ARG A 106 18.83 17.08 3.81
C ARG A 106 20.29 17.49 3.92
N PRO A 107 21.25 16.59 3.63
CA PRO A 107 22.69 16.87 3.74
C PRO A 107 23.21 17.80 2.64
N VAL A 108 22.46 17.92 1.54
CA VAL A 108 22.81 18.71 0.37
C VAL A 108 21.66 19.66 0.05
N ASN A 109 21.98 20.90 -0.27
CA ASN A 109 20.98 21.90 -0.66
C ASN A 109 20.77 21.87 -2.18
N HIS A 110 19.54 22.13 -2.60
CA HIS A 110 19.19 22.22 -4.01
C HIS A 110 18.29 23.42 -4.22
N VAL A 111 18.30 23.94 -5.45
CA VAL A 111 17.43 25.04 -5.85
C VAL A 111 15.96 24.62 -6.01
N PHE A 112 15.63 23.33 -5.88
CA PHE A 112 14.33 22.80 -6.28
C PHE A 112 13.32 22.60 -5.13
N ILE A 113 12.06 22.91 -5.42
CA ILE A 113 10.89 22.61 -4.60
C ILE A 113 10.02 21.59 -5.33
N SER A 114 10.00 20.36 -4.82
CA SER A 114 9.19 19.26 -5.35
C SER A 114 7.69 19.42 -5.06
N THR A 115 6.87 19.12 -6.05
CA THR A 115 5.40 19.06 -6.00
C THR A 115 4.90 17.92 -6.90
N THR A 116 3.64 17.50 -6.74
CA THR A 116 3.04 16.38 -7.49
C THR A 116 1.77 16.80 -8.22
N LEU A 117 1.59 16.35 -9.46
CA LEU A 117 0.30 16.43 -10.17
C LEU A 117 -0.70 15.35 -9.71
N ASN A 118 -0.21 14.28 -9.08
CA ASN A 118 -1.02 13.16 -8.64
C ASN A 118 -1.72 13.47 -7.30
N SER A 119 -3.00 13.84 -7.36
CA SER A 119 -3.84 14.11 -6.19
C SER A 119 -4.00 12.91 -5.24
N GLY A 120 -3.79 11.68 -5.73
CA GLY A 120 -3.81 10.43 -4.98
C GLY A 120 -2.47 10.06 -4.34
N TRP A 121 -1.37 10.71 -4.72
CA TRP A 121 -0.06 10.41 -4.15
C TRP A 121 0.05 10.87 -2.68
N ARG A 122 0.70 10.07 -1.86
CA ARG A 122 0.94 10.33 -0.43
C ARG A 122 2.42 10.05 -0.11
N PRO A 123 3.10 10.90 0.68
CA PRO A 123 4.47 10.66 1.07
C PRO A 123 4.55 9.47 2.03
N THR A 124 5.59 8.66 1.87
CA THR A 124 5.99 7.65 2.85
C THR A 124 7.29 8.12 3.50
N PRO A 125 7.24 8.84 4.64
CA PRO A 125 8.45 9.31 5.32
C PRO A 125 9.32 8.11 5.73
N SER A 126 10.61 8.34 5.97
CA SER A 126 11.50 7.31 6.54
C SER A 126 11.16 7.04 8.00
N THR A 127 11.72 5.96 8.57
CA THR A 127 11.62 5.68 10.01
C THR A 127 12.38 6.70 10.87
N THR A 128 13.33 7.43 10.29
CA THR A 128 14.01 8.55 10.96
C THR A 128 13.06 9.74 11.14
N ILE A 129 12.29 10.09 10.10
CA ILE A 129 11.39 11.26 10.10
C ILE A 129 10.09 11.01 10.84
N LEU A 130 9.55 9.79 10.70
CA LEU A 130 8.39 9.37 11.45
C LEU A 130 8.78 8.08 12.16
N PRO A 131 9.30 8.15 13.40
CA PRO A 131 9.62 6.97 14.19
C PRO A 131 8.41 6.10 14.40
N GLN A 132 8.69 4.85 14.75
CA GLN A 132 7.68 3.91 15.15
C GLN A 132 6.96 4.41 16.41
N GLY A 133 5.64 4.53 16.35
CA GLY A 133 4.82 5.04 17.45
C GLY A 133 4.56 6.50 17.45
N ALA A 134 5.19 7.21 16.53
CA ALA A 134 5.02 8.63 16.42
C ALA A 134 3.88 8.93 15.44
N GLU A 135 3.33 10.11 15.67
CA GLU A 135 2.45 10.80 14.74
C GLU A 135 3.22 12.01 14.22
N LEU A 136 2.97 12.35 12.97
CA LEU A 136 3.55 13.52 12.32
C LEU A 136 2.43 14.34 11.70
N GLU A 137 2.31 15.58 12.16
CA GLU A 137 1.46 16.56 11.50
C GLU A 137 2.09 16.97 10.17
N VAL A 138 1.33 16.83 9.09
CA VAL A 138 1.76 17.19 7.75
C VAL A 138 0.64 17.94 7.05
N TYR A 139 0.98 19.00 6.35
CA TYR A 139 0.05 19.74 5.51
C TYR A 139 0.20 19.31 4.05
N ARG A 140 -0.93 19.13 3.38
CA ARG A 140 -1.02 19.11 1.91
C ARG A 140 -1.47 20.48 1.41
N TYR A 141 -0.61 21.14 0.65
CA TYR A 141 -0.91 22.42 0.02
C TYR A 141 -1.34 22.22 -1.42
N GLU A 142 -2.39 22.95 -1.83
CA GLU A 142 -2.82 23.05 -3.21
C GLU A 142 -2.29 24.35 -3.82
N ILE A 143 -1.61 24.23 -4.96
CA ILE A 143 -0.80 25.31 -5.54
C ILE A 143 -1.14 25.48 -7.02
N TYR A 144 -1.42 26.71 -7.42
CA TYR A 144 -1.68 27.15 -8.80
C TYR A 144 -0.57 28.13 -9.20
N ALA A 145 0.61 27.59 -9.48
CA ALA A 145 1.81 28.37 -9.81
C ALA A 145 2.20 28.16 -11.28
N PRO A 146 2.62 29.22 -11.99
CA PRO A 146 3.04 29.12 -13.39
C PRO A 146 4.34 28.32 -13.53
N GLY A 147 4.45 27.57 -14.63
CA GLY A 147 5.64 26.82 -15.01
C GLY A 147 5.99 25.64 -14.09
N GLY A 148 7.24 25.59 -13.65
CA GLY A 148 7.85 24.41 -13.03
C GLY A 148 8.41 23.42 -14.05
N ILE A 149 9.44 22.68 -13.66
CA ILE A 149 10.08 21.65 -14.50
C ILE A 149 9.22 20.40 -14.46
N TRP A 150 8.85 19.88 -15.64
CA TRP A 150 8.22 18.57 -15.75
C TRP A 150 9.31 17.50 -15.66
N VAL A 151 9.49 16.95 -14.46
CA VAL A 151 10.66 16.13 -14.13
C VAL A 151 10.72 14.88 -15.01
N ARG A 152 9.60 14.21 -15.22
CA ARG A 152 9.52 13.01 -16.08
C ARG A 152 9.93 13.31 -17.52
N GLN A 153 9.50 14.43 -18.09
CA GLN A 153 9.85 14.80 -19.47
C GLN A 153 11.32 15.22 -19.59
N THR A 154 11.87 15.85 -18.54
CA THR A 154 13.27 16.30 -18.51
C THR A 154 14.25 15.13 -18.32
N LEU A 155 13.95 14.19 -17.41
CA LEU A 155 14.86 13.09 -17.07
C LEU A 155 14.62 11.83 -17.90
N GLY A 156 13.44 11.66 -18.50
CA GLY A 156 13.09 10.49 -19.31
C GLY A 156 13.26 9.19 -18.53
N ASN A 157 14.01 8.24 -19.10
CA ASN A 157 14.28 6.93 -18.50
C ASN A 157 15.08 6.98 -17.19
N ARG A 158 15.71 8.12 -16.87
CA ARG A 158 16.41 8.29 -15.59
C ARG A 158 15.45 8.49 -14.43
N TYR A 159 14.21 8.94 -14.67
CA TYR A 159 13.23 9.18 -13.63
C TYR A 159 12.63 7.89 -13.06
N ARG A 160 12.87 7.62 -11.77
CA ARG A 160 12.46 6.36 -11.11
C ARG A 160 11.14 6.42 -10.33
N TYR A 161 10.46 7.56 -10.31
CA TYR A 161 9.28 7.78 -9.47
C TYR A 161 8.02 8.16 -10.26
N PRO A 162 7.61 7.39 -11.29
CA PRO A 162 6.51 7.77 -12.18
C PRO A 162 5.17 7.99 -11.45
N ALA A 163 4.95 7.33 -10.30
CA ALA A 163 3.76 7.50 -9.48
C ALA A 163 3.64 8.88 -8.82
N GLN A 164 4.75 9.62 -8.66
CA GLN A 164 4.74 10.98 -8.11
C GLN A 164 4.30 12.02 -9.13
N ASP A 165 4.46 11.76 -10.43
CA ASP A 165 4.19 12.75 -11.50
C ASP A 165 4.70 14.17 -11.13
N GLU A 166 6.01 14.24 -10.86
CA GLU A 166 6.63 15.37 -10.18
C GLU A 166 6.78 16.61 -11.07
N VAL A 167 6.48 17.76 -10.46
CA VAL A 167 6.80 19.09 -10.97
C VAL A 167 7.73 19.77 -9.98
N ALA A 168 8.93 20.13 -10.43
CA ALA A 168 9.93 20.80 -9.59
C ALA A 168 9.97 22.30 -9.88
N PHE A 169 9.69 23.13 -8.89
CA PHE A 169 9.84 24.58 -9.01
C PHE A 169 11.25 25.02 -8.63
N VAL A 170 11.78 25.99 -9.36
CA VAL A 170 13.12 26.53 -9.13
C VAL A 170 13.04 27.71 -8.18
N ARG A 171 13.93 27.73 -7.18
CA ARG A 171 14.09 28.71 -6.10
C ARG A 171 12.94 28.81 -5.11
N GLY A 172 11.69 28.70 -5.55
CA GLY A 172 10.55 28.85 -4.65
C GLY A 172 9.20 28.98 -5.36
N ILE A 173 8.17 29.18 -4.54
CA ILE A 173 6.79 29.39 -4.94
C ILE A 173 6.25 30.55 -4.09
N ALA A 174 5.88 31.66 -4.72
CA ALA A 174 5.37 32.84 -4.07
C ALA A 174 4.00 32.57 -3.40
N PRO A 175 3.70 33.22 -2.25
CA PRO A 175 2.53 32.91 -1.45
C PRO A 175 1.20 33.05 -2.20
N GLN A 176 1.10 34.00 -3.13
CA GLN A 176 -0.09 34.26 -3.95
C GLN A 176 -0.60 33.06 -4.79
N TYR A 177 0.25 32.05 -5.01
CA TYR A 177 -0.07 30.86 -5.78
C TYR A 177 -0.59 29.70 -4.90
N ILE A 178 -0.52 29.82 -3.57
CA ILE A 178 -0.89 28.77 -2.63
C ILE A 178 -2.34 29.03 -2.18
N ARG A 179 -3.25 28.07 -2.42
CA ARG A 179 -4.70 28.29 -2.28
C ARG A 179 -5.30 27.66 -1.04
N SER A 180 -4.85 26.47 -0.68
CA SER A 180 -5.38 25.75 0.46
C SER A 180 -4.29 24.95 1.16
N ALA A 181 -4.51 24.67 2.44
CA ALA A 181 -3.69 23.78 3.25
C ALA A 181 -4.63 22.82 3.99
N GLN A 182 -4.42 21.52 3.82
CA GLN A 182 -5.17 20.48 4.50
C GLN A 182 -4.26 19.79 5.50
N LEU A 183 -4.63 19.80 6.78
CA LEU A 183 -3.89 19.11 7.84
C LEU A 183 -4.17 17.61 7.79
N PHE A 184 -3.10 16.82 7.85
CA PHE A 184 -3.13 15.37 8.03
C PHE A 184 -2.30 15.01 9.24
N ILE A 185 -2.74 13.99 9.97
CA ILE A 185 -1.93 13.32 10.99
C ILE A 185 -1.46 12.00 10.37
N VAL A 186 -0.17 11.93 10.05
CA VAL A 186 0.45 10.73 9.50
C VAL A 186 0.96 9.89 10.67
N THR A 187 0.41 8.70 10.83
CA THR A 187 0.81 7.80 11.91
C THR A 187 1.73 6.70 11.37
N ARG A 188 2.77 6.37 12.14
CA ARG A 188 3.46 5.10 12.00
C ARG A 188 3.28 4.41 13.35
N GLY A 189 2.46 3.37 13.41
CA GLY A 189 2.24 2.67 14.67
C GLY A 189 3.57 2.24 15.30
N ARG A 190 3.71 2.37 16.64
CA ARG A 190 4.73 1.65 17.45
C ARG A 190 4.54 0.24 17.02
N ASP A 191 5.59 -0.50 16.63
CA ASP A 191 5.53 -1.88 16.12
C ASP A 191 4.10 -2.25 15.99
N ASN A 192 3.40 -1.94 14.87
CA ASN A 192 2.03 -2.42 14.80
C ASN A 192 2.19 -3.88 15.21
N PRO A 193 1.69 -4.34 16.38
CA PRO A 193 2.20 -5.60 16.93
C PRO A 193 1.94 -6.75 15.95
N ARG A 194 1.02 -6.44 15.02
CA ARG A 194 0.50 -7.09 13.83
C ARG A 194 1.32 -6.98 12.55
N THR A 195 2.42 -6.24 12.51
CA THR A 195 3.35 -6.31 11.38
C THR A 195 3.95 -7.69 11.37
N ASN A 196 3.81 -8.36 10.23
CA ASN A 196 4.16 -9.77 10.07
C ASN A 196 3.26 -10.72 10.87
N GLU A 197 2.03 -10.33 11.22
CA GLU A 197 1.05 -11.29 11.71
C GLU A 197 0.19 -11.86 10.58
N ALA A 198 -0.13 -13.14 10.66
CA ALA A 198 -1.06 -13.81 9.76
C ALA A 198 -2.01 -14.69 10.58
N TYR A 199 -3.29 -14.68 10.21
CA TYR A 199 -4.24 -15.67 10.68
C TYR A 199 -4.12 -16.91 9.80
N LEU A 200 -3.84 -18.06 10.40
CA LEU A 200 -3.87 -19.35 9.72
C LEU A 200 -5.06 -20.13 10.23
N PHE A 201 -5.91 -20.59 9.31
CA PHE A 201 -7.10 -21.36 9.62
C PHE A 201 -6.84 -22.85 9.37
N MET A 202 -7.32 -23.69 10.28
CA MET A 202 -7.30 -25.15 10.19
C MET A 202 -8.74 -25.62 10.49
N GLN A 203 -9.60 -25.55 9.47
CA GLN A 203 -11.05 -25.68 9.60
C GLN A 203 -11.64 -24.70 10.62
N ASN A 204 -12.25 -25.22 11.70
CA ASN A 204 -12.93 -24.43 12.72
C ASN A 204 -11.97 -23.90 13.80
N GLU A 205 -10.68 -24.20 13.72
CA GLU A 205 -9.63 -23.60 14.55
C GLU A 205 -8.81 -22.56 13.76
N TYR A 206 -8.19 -21.63 14.48
CA TYR A 206 -7.19 -20.73 13.91
C TYR A 206 -6.05 -20.44 14.88
N VAL A 207 -4.94 -19.98 14.32
CA VAL A 207 -3.83 -19.37 15.06
C VAL A 207 -3.52 -18.00 14.48
N LEU A 208 -3.12 -17.07 15.34
CA LEU A 208 -2.47 -15.83 14.94
C LEU A 208 -0.97 -16.02 15.12
N VAL A 209 -0.22 -15.96 14.03
CA VAL A 209 1.23 -16.17 14.04
C VAL A 209 1.93 -14.88 13.65
N ASN A 210 2.96 -14.48 14.39
CA ASN A 210 3.94 -13.55 13.86
C ASN A 210 4.97 -14.38 13.08
N TYR A 211 4.97 -14.27 11.76
CA TYR A 211 5.69 -15.19 10.87
C TYR A 211 7.13 -14.74 10.54
N ALA A 212 7.59 -13.62 11.09
CA ALA A 212 8.99 -13.14 11.03
C ALA A 212 9.66 -13.30 9.64
N PRO A 213 9.20 -12.60 8.58
CA PRO A 213 9.69 -12.79 7.22
C PRO A 213 11.20 -12.58 7.13
N GLY A 214 11.89 -13.55 6.52
CA GLY A 214 13.36 -13.54 6.36
C GLY A 214 14.15 -13.91 7.63
N GLY A 215 13.47 -14.13 8.76
CA GLY A 215 14.07 -14.54 10.03
C GLY A 215 13.71 -15.98 10.43
N ARG A 216 14.06 -16.35 11.67
CA ARG A 216 13.71 -17.62 12.32
C ARG A 216 12.92 -17.41 13.62
N GLY A 217 12.42 -16.20 13.84
CA GLY A 217 11.78 -15.77 15.08
C GLY A 217 10.26 -15.85 15.03
N ASP A 218 9.70 -16.79 14.24
CA ASP A 218 8.26 -16.97 14.18
C ASP A 218 7.73 -17.41 15.55
N ARG A 219 6.56 -16.91 15.92
CA ARG A 219 5.93 -17.20 17.21
C ARG A 219 4.43 -17.16 17.10
N ILE A 220 3.77 -18.01 17.89
CA ILE A 220 2.33 -17.93 18.10
C ILE A 220 2.03 -16.70 18.94
N VAL A 221 1.22 -15.80 18.41
CA VAL A 221 0.71 -14.62 19.12
C VAL A 221 -0.56 -14.99 19.87
N HIS A 222 -1.42 -15.79 19.24
CA HIS A 222 -2.68 -16.25 19.83
C HIS A 222 -3.12 -17.59 19.24
N GLY A 223 -3.87 -18.37 20.02
CA GLY A 223 -4.37 -19.69 19.61
C GLY A 223 -3.41 -20.86 19.90
N PRO A 224 -3.75 -22.08 19.45
CA PRO A 224 -4.94 -22.39 18.65
C PRO A 224 -6.24 -22.18 19.43
N LEU A 225 -7.26 -21.64 18.76
CA LEU A 225 -8.61 -21.48 19.30
C LEU A 225 -9.64 -21.85 18.23
N LEU A 226 -10.82 -22.26 18.68
CA LEU A 226 -12.00 -22.29 17.81
C LEU A 226 -12.30 -20.88 17.28
N ILE A 227 -12.78 -20.81 16.05
CA ILE A 227 -13.17 -19.54 15.41
C ILE A 227 -14.32 -18.91 16.19
N CYS A 228 -15.31 -19.69 16.64
CA CYS A 228 -16.41 -19.18 17.46
C CYS A 228 -15.95 -18.63 18.83
N ASP A 229 -14.90 -19.16 19.43
CA ASP A 229 -14.35 -18.64 20.70
C ASP A 229 -13.51 -17.37 20.52
N GLY A 230 -12.72 -17.33 19.44
CA GLY A 230 -11.89 -16.18 19.09
C GLY A 230 -12.69 -15.01 18.52
N PHE A 231 -13.76 -15.34 17.79
CA PHE A 231 -14.65 -14.40 17.11
C PHE A 231 -16.11 -14.78 17.40
N PRO A 232 -16.65 -14.49 18.60
CA PRO A 232 -18.01 -14.86 18.99
C PRO A 232 -19.11 -14.37 18.04
N SER A 233 -18.86 -13.27 17.33
CA SER A 233 -19.75 -12.75 16.28
C SER A 233 -19.92 -13.66 15.07
N LEU A 234 -19.07 -14.68 14.90
CA LEU A 234 -19.20 -15.71 13.86
C LEU A 234 -19.89 -16.98 14.37
N SER A 235 -20.23 -17.07 15.66
CA SER A 235 -20.99 -18.20 16.19
C SER A 235 -22.35 -18.34 15.48
N GLY A 236 -22.75 -19.56 15.18
CA GLY A 236 -23.96 -19.88 14.43
C GLY A 236 -23.87 -19.58 12.92
N THR A 237 -22.69 -19.17 12.43
CA THR A 237 -22.44 -19.02 10.99
C THR A 237 -21.61 -20.19 10.46
N ALA A 238 -21.64 -20.43 9.14
CA ALA A 238 -20.82 -21.48 8.56
C ALA A 238 -19.32 -21.31 8.86
N PHE A 239 -18.83 -20.06 8.94
CA PHE A 239 -17.44 -19.75 9.24
C PHE A 239 -17.04 -20.11 10.68
N GLY A 240 -17.93 -19.89 11.65
CA GLY A 240 -17.67 -20.21 13.05
C GLY A 240 -17.83 -21.68 13.38
N GLU A 241 -18.80 -22.34 12.75
CA GLU A 241 -19.17 -23.73 13.06
C GLU A 241 -18.40 -24.77 12.20
N TYR A 242 -18.34 -24.57 10.88
CA TYR A 242 -17.64 -25.49 9.95
C TYR A 242 -16.21 -25.06 9.66
N GLY A 243 -15.91 -23.78 9.87
CA GLY A 243 -14.58 -23.22 9.69
C GLY A 243 -14.41 -22.36 8.44
N ILE A 244 -13.23 -21.77 8.33
CA ILE A 244 -12.81 -20.96 7.19
C ILE A 244 -11.82 -21.78 6.37
N ASP A 245 -12.15 -22.04 5.11
CA ASP A 245 -11.32 -22.83 4.19
C ASP A 245 -10.49 -21.98 3.23
N CYS A 246 -10.88 -20.73 2.99
CA CYS A 246 -10.09 -19.75 2.27
C CYS A 246 -10.32 -18.34 2.83
N ALA A 247 -9.30 -17.49 2.75
CA ALA A 247 -9.43 -16.07 3.07
C ALA A 247 -8.40 -15.22 2.31
N PHE A 248 -8.70 -13.94 2.13
CA PHE A 248 -7.71 -12.92 1.75
C PHE A 248 -8.10 -11.56 2.31
N ASN A 249 -7.11 -10.73 2.66
CA ASN A 249 -7.35 -9.40 3.23
C ASN A 249 -7.49 -8.31 2.16
N SER A 250 -8.19 -7.23 2.47
CA SER A 250 -8.08 -6.00 1.69
C SER A 250 -6.67 -5.39 1.88
N LYS A 251 -6.17 -4.71 0.85
CA LYS A 251 -4.86 -4.02 0.93
C LYS A 251 -4.80 -2.95 2.02
N PHE A 252 -5.93 -2.34 2.35
CA PHE A 252 -6.04 -1.29 3.36
C PHE A 252 -7.17 -1.61 4.33
N GLY A 253 -7.03 -1.15 5.57
CA GLY A 253 -8.01 -1.37 6.62
C GLY A 253 -7.90 -2.75 7.27
N ASN A 254 -8.91 -3.08 8.06
CA ASN A 254 -9.03 -4.36 8.77
C ASN A 254 -10.06 -5.26 8.08
N GLU A 255 -10.16 -5.17 6.76
CA GLU A 255 -11.17 -5.89 5.99
C GLU A 255 -10.61 -7.16 5.37
N ALA A 256 -11.44 -8.20 5.28
CA ALA A 256 -11.08 -9.46 4.63
C ALA A 256 -12.31 -10.12 3.98
N PHE A 257 -12.06 -10.97 2.99
CA PHE A 257 -13.04 -11.93 2.50
C PHE A 257 -12.72 -13.30 3.10
N ILE A 258 -13.72 -13.95 3.67
CA ILE A 258 -13.63 -15.31 4.23
C ILE A 258 -14.61 -16.22 3.51
N PHE A 259 -14.23 -17.49 3.39
CA PHE A 259 -14.95 -18.52 2.64
C PHE A 259 -15.16 -19.77 3.51
N SER A 260 -16.26 -20.48 3.24
CA SER A 260 -16.58 -21.78 3.84
C SER A 260 -17.47 -22.53 2.84
N GLY A 261 -16.90 -23.49 2.12
CA GLY A 261 -17.53 -24.13 0.97
C GLY A 261 -17.95 -23.10 -0.08
N ASN A 262 -19.23 -23.08 -0.42
CA ASN A 262 -19.78 -22.14 -1.40
C ASN A 262 -20.23 -20.79 -0.80
N LEU A 263 -20.05 -20.59 0.51
CA LEU A 263 -20.43 -19.36 1.21
C LEU A 263 -19.23 -18.44 1.40
N CYS A 264 -19.47 -17.14 1.35
CA CYS A 264 -18.46 -16.12 1.64
C CYS A 264 -19.05 -14.89 2.31
N ALA A 265 -18.19 -14.15 3.01
CA ALA A 265 -18.52 -12.88 3.62
C ALA A 265 -17.36 -11.88 3.48
N HIS A 266 -17.69 -10.60 3.33
CA HIS A 266 -16.77 -9.49 3.51
C HIS A 266 -16.88 -9.01 4.95
N ILE A 267 -15.77 -8.97 5.68
CA ILE A 267 -15.75 -8.70 7.11
C ILE A 267 -14.77 -7.58 7.45
N ASP A 268 -15.02 -6.86 8.54
CA ASP A 268 -14.00 -6.15 9.32
C ASP A 268 -13.64 -7.05 10.51
N TYR A 269 -12.40 -7.54 10.56
CA TYR A 269 -11.93 -8.45 11.60
C TYR A 269 -11.38 -7.74 12.85
N ALA A 270 -11.38 -6.40 12.86
CA ALA A 270 -10.98 -5.51 13.96
C ALA A 270 -9.91 -6.12 14.88
N PRO A 271 -8.66 -6.27 14.40
CA PRO A 271 -7.67 -7.10 15.04
C PRO A 271 -7.41 -6.65 16.48
N GLY A 272 -6.94 -7.58 17.32
CA GLY A 272 -6.76 -7.40 18.77
C GLY A 272 -8.04 -7.14 19.55
N THR A 273 -9.20 -7.22 18.90
CA THR A 273 -10.50 -7.36 19.55
C THR A 273 -11.05 -8.76 19.25
N LYS A 274 -12.11 -9.17 19.95
CA LYS A 274 -12.88 -10.37 19.62
C LYS A 274 -14.06 -10.09 18.68
N LYS A 275 -14.18 -8.86 18.17
CA LYS A 275 -15.35 -8.41 17.42
C LYS A 275 -15.07 -8.48 15.92
N VAL A 276 -15.79 -9.35 15.22
CA VAL A 276 -15.85 -9.33 13.75
C VAL A 276 -17.17 -8.70 13.33
N THR A 277 -17.12 -7.79 12.36
CA THR A 277 -18.33 -7.20 11.77
C THR A 277 -18.47 -7.72 10.35
N ILE A 278 -19.59 -8.36 10.03
CA ILE A 278 -19.89 -8.74 8.64
C ILE A 278 -20.36 -7.48 7.90
N LEU A 279 -19.56 -7.03 6.95
CA LEU A 279 -19.83 -5.85 6.12
C LEU A 279 -20.73 -6.20 4.94
N ASN A 280 -20.61 -7.42 4.42
CA ASN A 280 -21.47 -7.96 3.36
C ASN A 280 -21.51 -9.50 3.40
N GLY A 281 -22.67 -10.09 3.14
CA GLY A 281 -22.93 -11.52 3.30
C GLY A 281 -23.40 -11.88 4.73
N PRO A 282 -23.39 -13.17 5.11
CA PRO A 282 -22.96 -14.34 4.33
C PRO A 282 -23.84 -14.55 3.09
N MET A 283 -23.23 -14.94 1.97
CA MET A 283 -23.94 -15.27 0.72
C MET A 283 -23.12 -16.24 -0.12
N THR A 284 -23.68 -16.78 -1.21
CA THR A 284 -22.91 -17.66 -2.08
C THR A 284 -21.76 -16.90 -2.77
N ILE A 285 -20.71 -17.61 -3.17
CA ILE A 285 -19.59 -17.05 -3.95
C ILE A 285 -20.11 -16.38 -5.23
N THR A 286 -21.04 -17.01 -5.93
CA THR A 286 -21.65 -16.46 -7.16
C THR A 286 -22.58 -15.26 -6.90
N THR A 287 -23.07 -15.06 -5.68
CA THR A 287 -23.80 -13.83 -5.33
C THR A 287 -22.83 -12.68 -5.05
N MET A 288 -21.74 -12.94 -4.32
CA MET A 288 -20.72 -11.94 -4.01
C MET A 288 -19.89 -11.55 -5.24
N PHE A 289 -19.62 -12.53 -6.10
CA PHE A 289 -18.78 -12.44 -7.30
C PHE A 289 -19.50 -13.11 -8.49
N PRO A 290 -20.48 -12.42 -9.13
CA PRO A 290 -21.31 -13.00 -10.18
C PRO A 290 -20.56 -13.59 -11.38
N PHE A 291 -19.36 -13.08 -11.66
CA PHE A 291 -18.49 -13.57 -12.73
C PHE A 291 -17.93 -14.98 -12.49
N PHE A 292 -18.09 -15.56 -11.29
CA PHE A 292 -17.74 -16.97 -11.05
C PHE A 292 -18.86 -17.95 -11.40
N ASN A 293 -20.06 -17.48 -11.78
CA ASN A 293 -21.14 -18.37 -12.17
C ASN A 293 -20.74 -19.23 -13.40
N GLY A 294 -20.91 -20.55 -13.30
CA GLY A 294 -20.50 -21.51 -14.33
C GLY A 294 -19.00 -21.77 -14.41
N THR A 295 -18.22 -21.31 -13.43
CA THR A 295 -16.76 -21.58 -13.34
C THR A 295 -16.45 -22.55 -12.21
N VAL A 296 -15.23 -23.09 -12.17
CA VAL A 296 -14.76 -23.97 -11.09
C VAL A 296 -14.79 -23.31 -9.70
N PHE A 297 -14.79 -21.98 -9.64
CA PHE A 297 -14.80 -21.20 -8.39
C PHE A 297 -16.21 -21.00 -7.80
N ALA A 298 -17.27 -21.48 -8.47
CA ALA A 298 -18.66 -21.22 -8.05
C ALA A 298 -18.99 -21.83 -6.68
N ASP A 299 -18.42 -22.99 -6.39
CA ASP A 299 -18.80 -23.81 -5.23
C ASP A 299 -17.74 -23.83 -4.12
N SER A 300 -16.50 -23.44 -4.39
CA SER A 300 -15.42 -23.31 -3.40
C SER A 300 -14.20 -22.59 -3.98
N ILE A 301 -13.33 -22.11 -3.09
CA ILE A 301 -12.01 -21.56 -3.41
C ILE A 301 -11.02 -22.21 -2.45
N ASP A 302 -9.92 -22.76 -2.97
CA ASP A 302 -8.95 -23.50 -2.15
C ASP A 302 -7.98 -22.56 -1.42
N ALA A 303 -7.56 -21.47 -2.07
CA ALA A 303 -6.65 -20.50 -1.49
C ALA A 303 -6.80 -19.12 -2.14
N ALA A 304 -6.38 -18.08 -1.43
CA ALA A 304 -6.30 -16.75 -2.02
C ALA A 304 -5.22 -15.89 -1.38
N PHE A 305 -4.71 -14.91 -2.11
CA PHE A 305 -3.88 -13.86 -1.54
C PHE A 305 -4.03 -12.53 -2.30
N THR A 306 -3.72 -11.45 -1.60
CA THR A 306 -3.89 -10.08 -2.11
C THR A 306 -2.66 -9.63 -2.89
N SER A 307 -2.89 -9.03 -4.05
CA SER A 307 -1.82 -8.46 -4.87
C SER A 307 -1.34 -7.12 -4.29
N THR A 308 -0.10 -6.75 -4.62
CA THR A 308 0.40 -5.39 -4.38
C THR A 308 -0.30 -4.35 -5.26
N VAL A 309 -0.89 -4.77 -6.38
CA VAL A 309 -1.74 -3.90 -7.21
C VAL A 309 -3.06 -3.67 -6.48
N LEU A 310 -3.46 -2.40 -6.40
CA LEU A 310 -4.61 -1.97 -5.60
C LEU A 310 -5.89 -2.72 -6.01
N HIS A 311 -6.63 -3.21 -5.00
CA HIS A 311 -7.89 -3.94 -5.14
C HIS A 311 -7.81 -5.28 -5.88
N LYS A 312 -6.61 -5.81 -6.15
CA LYS A 312 -6.46 -7.10 -6.83
C LYS A 312 -6.18 -8.25 -5.87
N ALA A 313 -6.75 -9.41 -6.17
CA ALA A 313 -6.47 -10.66 -5.46
C ALA A 313 -6.37 -11.84 -6.43
N TYR A 314 -5.52 -12.79 -6.10
CA TYR A 314 -5.42 -14.09 -6.78
C TYR A 314 -6.19 -15.12 -5.95
N LEU A 315 -7.12 -15.82 -6.59
CA LEU A 315 -7.91 -16.91 -6.01
C LEU A 315 -7.54 -18.20 -6.74
N PHE A 316 -7.41 -19.31 -6.03
CA PHE A 316 -6.96 -20.60 -6.58
C PHE A 316 -8.03 -21.66 -6.35
N LYS A 317 -8.24 -22.48 -7.37
CA LYS A 317 -9.09 -23.66 -7.29
C LYS A 317 -8.54 -24.73 -8.21
N ASP A 318 -8.23 -25.89 -7.65
CA ASP A 318 -7.56 -26.99 -8.32
C ASP A 318 -6.32 -26.46 -9.08
N ASP A 319 -6.13 -26.82 -10.35
CA ASP A 319 -5.01 -26.35 -11.18
C ASP A 319 -5.22 -24.95 -11.80
N SER A 320 -6.23 -24.21 -11.36
CA SER A 320 -6.66 -22.94 -11.95
C SER A 320 -6.57 -21.78 -10.95
N TYR A 321 -6.39 -20.57 -11.46
CA TYR A 321 -6.44 -19.34 -10.69
C TYR A 321 -7.30 -18.29 -11.38
N ALA A 322 -7.88 -17.40 -10.57
CA ALA A 322 -8.56 -16.19 -11.00
C ALA A 322 -7.82 -14.95 -10.48
N LEU A 323 -7.64 -13.95 -11.33
CA LEU A 323 -7.21 -12.61 -10.92
C LEU A 323 -8.45 -11.70 -10.94
N ILE A 324 -8.83 -11.20 -9.77
CA ILE A 324 -10.03 -10.38 -9.62
C ILE A 324 -9.67 -8.97 -9.15
N ASN A 325 -10.57 -8.03 -9.42
CA ASN A 325 -10.65 -6.78 -8.69
C ASN A 325 -11.81 -6.85 -7.70
N TYR A 326 -11.51 -7.03 -6.41
CA TYR A 326 -12.51 -7.30 -5.38
C TYR A 326 -13.33 -6.06 -4.96
N ASN A 327 -12.90 -4.85 -5.35
CA ASN A 327 -13.65 -3.61 -5.12
C ASN A 327 -14.70 -3.39 -6.21
N SER A 328 -14.29 -3.42 -7.48
CA SER A 328 -15.20 -3.27 -8.63
C SER A 328 -16.00 -4.54 -8.96
N LYS A 329 -15.71 -5.66 -8.28
CA LYS A 329 -16.33 -6.97 -8.51
C LYS A 329 -16.19 -7.42 -9.98
N THR A 330 -14.98 -7.33 -10.51
CA THR A 330 -14.66 -7.76 -11.88
C THR A 330 -13.60 -8.87 -11.88
N CYS A 331 -13.60 -9.70 -12.92
CA CYS A 331 -12.59 -10.72 -13.17
C CYS A 331 -11.72 -10.30 -14.36
N GLU A 332 -10.41 -10.30 -14.18
CA GLU A 332 -9.45 -9.95 -15.23
C GLU A 332 -8.95 -11.19 -15.98
N ALA A 333 -8.85 -12.33 -15.28
CA ALA A 333 -8.40 -13.57 -15.88
C ALA A 333 -8.88 -14.77 -15.06
N ILE A 334 -9.20 -15.87 -15.75
CA ILE A 334 -9.23 -17.22 -15.22
C ILE A 334 -8.31 -18.06 -16.10
N ARG A 335 -7.26 -18.66 -15.52
CA ARG A 335 -6.21 -19.39 -16.25
C ARG A 335 -5.68 -20.55 -15.42
N LYS A 336 -4.93 -21.45 -16.04
CA LYS A 336 -4.19 -22.48 -15.32
C LYS A 336 -3.04 -21.85 -14.52
N ILE A 337 -2.74 -22.40 -13.34
CA ILE A 337 -1.64 -21.92 -12.49
C ILE A 337 -0.32 -21.96 -13.28
N ARG A 338 -0.07 -23.05 -14.01
CA ARG A 338 1.12 -23.24 -14.86
C ARG A 338 1.36 -22.15 -15.91
N ASP A 339 0.31 -21.43 -16.32
CA ASP A 339 0.37 -20.41 -17.37
C ASP A 339 0.54 -19.01 -16.79
N GLY A 340 0.01 -18.76 -15.59
CA GLY A 340 0.13 -17.48 -14.89
C GLY A 340 1.33 -17.36 -13.97
N PHE A 341 1.80 -18.49 -13.44
CA PHE A 341 2.89 -18.58 -12.47
C PHE A 341 3.99 -19.51 -13.01
N ASN A 342 4.88 -18.97 -13.84
CA ASN A 342 5.93 -19.76 -14.49
C ASN A 342 6.89 -20.37 -13.47
N GLY A 343 7.12 -19.68 -12.34
CA GLY A 343 7.98 -20.16 -11.26
C GLY A 343 7.42 -21.37 -10.51
N LEU A 344 6.15 -21.72 -10.73
CA LEU A 344 5.48 -22.87 -10.11
C LEU A 344 5.41 -24.10 -11.02
N ARG A 345 5.87 -24.01 -12.27
CA ARG A 345 5.91 -25.16 -13.20
C ARG A 345 6.78 -26.28 -12.65
N ASP A 346 6.33 -27.51 -12.89
CA ASP A 346 7.00 -28.74 -12.46
C ASP A 346 7.16 -28.82 -10.93
N THR A 347 6.32 -28.08 -10.19
CA THR A 347 6.22 -28.15 -8.74
C THR A 347 4.88 -28.72 -8.32
N MET A 348 4.78 -29.14 -7.05
CA MET A 348 3.51 -29.62 -6.48
C MET A 348 2.39 -28.56 -6.50
N PHE A 349 2.73 -27.27 -6.61
CA PHE A 349 1.75 -26.17 -6.62
C PHE A 349 1.11 -25.96 -8.00
N GLU A 350 1.65 -26.55 -9.07
CA GLU A 350 1.07 -26.47 -10.42
C GLU A 350 -0.35 -27.05 -10.46
N SER A 351 -0.60 -28.10 -9.68
CA SER A 351 -1.90 -28.78 -9.58
C SER A 351 -2.78 -28.25 -8.45
N GLY A 352 -2.46 -27.09 -7.87
CA GLY A 352 -3.27 -26.41 -6.88
C GLY A 352 -2.56 -26.05 -5.59
N ILE A 353 -3.19 -25.16 -4.83
CA ILE A 353 -2.68 -24.53 -3.61
C ILE A 353 -3.78 -24.61 -2.55
N GLU A 354 -3.46 -25.08 -1.35
CA GLU A 354 -4.44 -25.38 -0.29
C GLU A 354 -4.60 -24.24 0.73
N ALA A 355 -3.63 -23.33 0.81
CA ALA A 355 -3.76 -22.07 1.52
C ALA A 355 -2.72 -21.08 0.98
N ALA A 356 -3.00 -19.79 1.10
CA ALA A 356 -2.04 -18.75 0.75
C ALA A 356 -2.27 -17.49 1.57
N PHE A 357 -1.23 -16.66 1.71
CA PHE A 357 -1.39 -15.28 2.18
C PHE A 357 -0.26 -14.40 1.63
N ALA A 358 -0.55 -13.11 1.47
CA ALA A 358 0.43 -12.13 1.01
C ALA A 358 1.33 -11.70 2.18
N SER A 359 2.63 -11.68 1.96
CA SER A 359 3.58 -11.15 2.93
C SER A 359 3.42 -9.63 3.06
N HIS A 360 3.75 -9.11 4.23
CA HIS A 360 4.01 -7.69 4.48
C HIS A 360 5.21 -7.16 3.67
N ARG A 361 6.05 -8.04 3.12
CA ARG A 361 7.08 -7.68 2.14
C ARG A 361 6.47 -7.58 0.74
N THR A 362 6.84 -6.53 0.01
CA THR A 362 6.31 -6.24 -1.32
C THR A 362 6.52 -7.41 -2.28
N ASP A 363 5.46 -7.76 -3.01
CA ASP A 363 5.44 -8.78 -4.05
C ASP A 363 5.84 -10.18 -3.56
N GLU A 364 5.72 -10.45 -2.25
CA GLU A 364 5.97 -11.77 -1.67
C GLU A 364 4.66 -12.40 -1.17
N ALA A 365 4.49 -13.71 -1.39
CA ALA A 365 3.38 -14.48 -0.85
C ALA A 365 3.85 -15.86 -0.38
N TYR A 366 3.19 -16.40 0.65
CA TYR A 366 3.39 -17.78 1.10
C TYR A 366 2.26 -18.63 0.55
N ILE A 367 2.60 -19.78 -0.05
CA ILE A 367 1.64 -20.76 -0.56
C ILE A 367 1.91 -22.11 0.08
N PHE A 368 0.85 -22.83 0.44
CA PHE A 368 0.90 -24.06 1.23
C PHE A 368 0.19 -25.21 0.50
N LYS A 369 0.74 -26.42 0.62
CA LYS A 369 0.14 -27.66 0.12
C LYS A 369 0.70 -28.85 0.88
N GLY A 370 -0.18 -29.61 1.54
CA GLY A 370 0.20 -30.69 2.43
C GLY A 370 1.11 -30.20 3.56
N ASP A 371 2.24 -30.87 3.74
CA ASP A 371 3.25 -30.54 4.77
C ASP A 371 4.33 -29.55 4.30
N LYS A 372 4.15 -28.97 3.09
CA LYS A 372 5.12 -28.08 2.45
C LYS A 372 4.55 -26.70 2.15
N TYR A 373 5.47 -25.75 2.00
CA TYR A 373 5.17 -24.40 1.57
C TYR A 373 6.25 -23.87 0.61
N ALA A 374 5.91 -22.82 -0.12
CA ALA A 374 6.86 -22.00 -0.86
C ALA A 374 6.64 -20.52 -0.51
N LEU A 375 7.74 -19.78 -0.39
CA LEU A 375 7.71 -18.32 -0.47
C LEU A 375 7.93 -17.95 -1.93
N ILE A 376 7.01 -17.21 -2.53
CA ILE A 376 7.12 -16.77 -3.92
C ILE A 376 7.33 -15.26 -3.97
N ASN A 377 8.12 -14.79 -4.94
CA ASN A 377 8.00 -13.44 -5.45
C ASN A 377 7.02 -13.49 -6.63
N PHE A 378 5.83 -12.92 -6.47
CA PHE A 378 4.84 -12.86 -7.54
C PHE A 378 5.03 -11.59 -8.36
N ALA A 379 4.73 -11.63 -9.67
CA ALA A 379 5.05 -10.54 -10.59
C ALA A 379 3.79 -10.02 -11.29
N PRO A 380 2.98 -9.14 -10.64
CA PRO A 380 1.72 -8.66 -11.21
C PRO A 380 1.84 -8.14 -12.65
N GLY A 381 0.99 -8.62 -13.54
CA GLY A 381 0.99 -8.23 -14.95
C GLY A 381 2.09 -8.89 -15.80
N SER A 382 2.86 -9.84 -15.24
CA SER A 382 3.85 -10.63 -15.97
C SER A 382 3.89 -12.07 -15.44
N THR A 383 4.75 -12.90 -16.02
CA THR A 383 4.99 -14.31 -15.63
C THR A 383 6.45 -14.53 -15.22
N LYS A 384 7.05 -13.50 -14.59
CA LYS A 384 8.44 -13.51 -14.09
C LYS A 384 8.51 -13.87 -12.59
N ASP A 385 7.44 -14.44 -12.07
CA ASP A 385 7.38 -14.95 -10.71
C ASP A 385 8.40 -16.07 -10.49
N HIS A 386 8.86 -16.23 -9.25
CA HIS A 386 9.80 -17.28 -8.88
C HIS A 386 9.69 -17.67 -7.41
N ILE A 387 10.11 -18.89 -7.09
CA ILE A 387 10.17 -19.38 -5.71
C ILE A 387 11.46 -18.87 -5.05
N ILE A 388 11.32 -18.22 -3.90
CA ILE A 388 12.43 -17.75 -3.07
C ILE A 388 12.89 -18.89 -2.15
N GLY A 389 14.09 -19.43 -2.43
CA GLY A 389 14.73 -20.41 -1.57
C GLY A 389 14.15 -21.82 -1.61
N GLY A 390 13.37 -22.14 -2.65
CA GLY A 390 12.81 -23.47 -2.92
C GLY A 390 11.60 -23.85 -2.07
N VAL A 391 10.99 -24.99 -2.40
CA VAL A 391 9.90 -25.60 -1.62
C VAL A 391 10.46 -26.23 -0.35
N LYS A 392 9.82 -25.96 0.79
CA LYS A 392 10.31 -26.35 2.11
C LYS A 392 9.22 -27.02 2.94
N PRO A 393 9.56 -27.95 3.86
CA PRO A 393 8.62 -28.44 4.85
C PRO A 393 8.23 -27.31 5.83
N ILE A 394 6.97 -27.30 6.27
CA ILE A 394 6.42 -26.24 7.13
C ILE A 394 7.13 -26.24 8.50
N THR A 395 7.00 -27.31 9.29
CA THR A 395 7.38 -27.31 10.72
C THR A 395 8.88 -27.14 11.02
N PRO A 396 9.85 -27.51 10.15
CA PRO A 396 11.25 -27.16 10.36
C PRO A 396 11.56 -25.68 10.14
N ASN A 397 10.76 -25.00 9.32
CA ASN A 397 10.95 -23.59 8.95
C ASN A 397 9.98 -22.63 9.65
N TRP A 398 8.93 -23.18 10.26
CA TRP A 398 7.97 -22.52 11.13
C TRP A 398 7.94 -23.26 12.47
N PRO A 399 9.04 -23.23 13.25
CA PRO A 399 9.18 -23.97 14.51
C PRO A 399 8.03 -23.73 15.49
N SER A 400 7.40 -22.56 15.49
CA SER A 400 6.26 -22.25 16.37
C SER A 400 5.03 -23.14 16.09
N LEU A 401 4.91 -23.69 14.88
CA LEU A 401 3.81 -24.56 14.47
C LEU A 401 4.06 -26.06 14.78
N ARG A 402 5.24 -26.47 15.26
CA ARG A 402 5.56 -27.89 15.53
C ARG A 402 4.63 -28.55 16.54
N GLY A 403 4.15 -27.80 17.54
CA GLY A 403 3.21 -28.29 18.55
C GLY A 403 1.74 -28.23 18.12
N ILE A 404 1.47 -27.66 16.94
CA ILE A 404 0.10 -27.41 16.44
C ILE A 404 -0.18 -28.33 15.24
N LEU A 405 0.78 -28.49 14.33
CA LEU A 405 0.64 -29.28 13.11
C LEU A 405 1.34 -30.65 13.22
N PRO A 406 0.77 -31.72 12.62
CA PRO A 406 -0.49 -31.73 11.89
C PRO A 406 -1.69 -31.71 12.84
N ARG A 407 -2.68 -30.87 12.53
CA ARG A 407 -3.94 -30.82 13.28
C ARG A 407 -4.90 -31.84 12.67
N LYS A 408 -5.40 -32.78 13.48
CA LYS A 408 -6.44 -33.71 13.02
C LYS A 408 -7.78 -32.98 13.10
N ASN A 409 -8.24 -32.56 11.94
CA ASN A 409 -9.57 -32.04 11.69
C ASN A 409 -10.64 -33.10 12.02
N ARG A 410 -11.22 -33.04 13.21
CA ARG A 410 -12.47 -33.77 13.51
C ARG A 410 -13.60 -32.81 13.20
N GLY A 411 -14.25 -32.96 12.05
CA GLY A 411 -15.50 -32.24 11.79
C GLY A 411 -16.51 -32.55 12.90
N LEU A 412 -17.13 -31.51 13.46
CA LEU A 412 -18.34 -31.37 14.30
C LEU A 412 -18.75 -32.41 15.38
N ASP A 413 -18.23 -33.62 15.43
CA ASP A 413 -18.82 -34.68 16.28
C ASP A 413 -18.47 -34.57 17.79
N ASP A 414 -17.70 -33.57 18.23
CA ASP A 414 -17.16 -33.50 19.61
C ASP A 414 -17.48 -32.18 20.36
N HIS A 415 -18.37 -31.30 19.86
CA HIS A 415 -18.70 -30.05 20.57
C HIS A 415 -19.93 -30.17 21.49
N ASP A 416 -19.69 -30.59 22.73
CA ASP A 416 -20.61 -30.38 23.84
C ASP A 416 -20.53 -28.91 24.29
N HIS A 417 -21.60 -28.15 24.06
CA HIS A 417 -21.79 -26.87 24.72
C HIS A 417 -22.00 -27.13 26.22
N HIS A 418 -20.94 -26.98 27.02
CA HIS A 418 -21.10 -26.84 28.46
C HIS A 418 -21.87 -25.55 28.76
N ASN A 419 -23.19 -25.69 28.84
CA ASN A 419 -24.09 -24.75 29.47
C ASN A 419 -23.56 -24.50 30.89
N GLN A 420 -23.04 -23.30 31.16
CA GLN A 420 -23.02 -22.77 32.52
C GLN A 420 -24.48 -22.51 32.92
N ALA A 421 -25.16 -23.57 33.36
CA ALA A 421 -26.41 -23.45 34.07
C ALA A 421 -26.15 -22.63 35.33
N GLN A 422 -26.88 -21.51 35.42
CA GLN A 422 -27.00 -20.69 36.61
C GLN A 422 -27.31 -21.59 37.80
N ALA A 423 -26.43 -21.58 38.79
CA ALA A 423 -26.73 -22.13 40.10
C ALA A 423 -27.83 -21.27 40.74
N HIS A 424 -29.07 -21.73 40.66
CA HIS A 424 -30.13 -21.29 41.56
C HIS A 424 -29.77 -21.72 42.98
N PRO A 425 -29.67 -20.80 43.96
CA PRO A 425 -29.61 -21.20 45.36
C PRO A 425 -30.96 -21.78 45.74
N ALA A 426 -30.95 -23.01 46.26
CA ALA A 426 -32.08 -23.59 46.93
C ALA A 426 -32.53 -22.67 48.08
N HIS A 427 -33.79 -22.25 48.03
CA HIS A 427 -34.50 -21.76 49.20
C HIS A 427 -34.76 -22.95 50.12
N ASP A 428 -34.11 -22.98 51.28
CA ASP A 428 -34.58 -23.76 52.42
C ASP A 428 -35.58 -22.92 53.23
N GLU A 429 -36.63 -23.62 53.65
CA GLU A 429 -37.85 -23.14 54.30
C GLU A 429 -37.60 -22.47 55.67
N LEU A 430 -38.33 -21.38 55.93
CA LEU A 430 -39.22 -21.18 57.08
C LEU A 430 -40.11 -19.95 56.88
#